data_AF-A0AAJ3Q0K7-F1
#
_entry.id   AF-A0AAJ3Q0K7-F1
#
_cell.length_a   1.000
_cell.length_b   1.000
_cell.length_c   1.000
_cell.angle_alpha   90.00
_cell.angle_beta   90.00
_cell.angle_gamma   90.00
#
_symmetry.space_group_name_H-M   'P 1'
#
loop_
_entity.id
_entity.type
_entity.pdbx_description
1 polymer ?
#
loop_
_entity_poly.entity_id
_entity_poly.type
_entity_poly.pdbx_seq_one_letter_code
_entity_poly.pdbx_strand_id
1 'polypeptide(L)'
;MPWIAYIAHFIAAAFLTNGIPHFVNGVSGRRFRTPFAMPGSPTANVVWGWANFLIAFLLFANIGPLYIGTPGDTIFVAAGMLVTGILLARIFGGDAN
;
A
#
# COMPACT_ATOMS: atom_id res chain seq x y z
N MET A 1 -19.58 -5.53 -11.86
CA MET A 1 -19.39 -4.74 -10.62
C MET A 1 -19.71 -3.29 -10.89
N PRO A 2 -20.29 -2.54 -9.94
CA PRO A 2 -20.39 -1.09 -10.07
C PRO A 2 -18.96 -0.52 -10.26
N TRP A 3 -18.79 0.46 -11.15
CA TRP A 3 -17.48 1.02 -11.52
C TRP A 3 -16.66 1.51 -10.31
N ILE A 4 -17.34 1.89 -9.23
CA ILE A 4 -16.74 2.27 -7.95
C ILE A 4 -15.88 1.15 -7.33
N ALA A 5 -16.19 -0.12 -7.59
CA ALA A 5 -15.42 -1.26 -7.12
C ALA A 5 -14.02 -1.29 -7.75
N TYR A 6 -13.88 -0.91 -9.02
CA TYR A 6 -12.57 -0.82 -9.67
C TYR A 6 -11.69 0.27 -9.06
N ILE A 7 -12.30 1.40 -8.68
CA ILE A 7 -11.60 2.46 -7.95
C ILE A 7 -11.21 1.98 -6.55
N ALA A 8 -12.12 1.29 -5.85
CA ALA A 8 -11.82 0.69 -4.56
C ALA A 8 -10.65 -0.31 -4.66
N HIS A 9 -10.61 -1.15 -5.70
CA HIS A 9 -9.51 -2.08 -5.96
C HIS A 9 -8.18 -1.36 -6.20
N PHE A 10 -8.17 -0.28 -7.00
CA PHE A 10 -6.97 0.52 -7.23
C PHE A 10 -6.47 1.15 -5.93
N ILE A 11 -7.36 1.76 -5.15
CA ILE A 11 -7.02 2.41 -3.87
C ILE A 11 -6.55 1.36 -2.86
N ALA A 12 -7.21 0.21 -2.77
CA ALA A 12 -6.80 -0.90 -1.91
C ALA A 12 -5.38 -1.39 -2.27
N ALA A 13 -5.09 -1.56 -3.56
CA ALA A 13 -3.76 -1.93 -4.03
C ALA A 13 -2.71 -0.85 -3.72
N ALA A 14 -3.08 0.43 -3.79
CA ALA A 14 -2.21 1.53 -3.39
C ALA A 14 -1.86 1.47 -1.89
N PHE A 15 -2.85 1.29 -1.01
CA PHE A 15 -2.60 1.12 0.43
C PHE A 15 -1.75 -0.13 0.71
N LEU A 16 -2.06 -1.25 0.08
CA LEU A 16 -1.28 -2.48 0.22
C LEU A 16 0.18 -2.24 -0.14
N THR A 17 0.44 -1.61 -1.29
CA THR A 17 1.78 -1.32 -1.79
C THR A 17 2.53 -0.33 -0.89
N ASN A 18 1.82 0.68 -0.39
CA ASN A 18 2.37 1.65 0.55
C ASN A 18 2.79 1.02 1.88
N GLY A 19 2.03 0.03 2.36
CA GLY A 19 2.36 -0.69 3.60
C GLY A 19 3.68 -1.46 3.54
N ILE A 20 4.07 -1.99 2.37
CA ILE A 20 5.24 -2.86 2.18
C ILE A 20 6.55 -2.23 2.69
N PRO A 21 7.02 -1.08 2.18
CA PRO A 21 8.31 -0.52 2.59
C PRO A 21 8.33 -0.16 4.08
N HIS A 22 7.22 0.31 4.65
CA HIS A 22 7.15 0.62 6.09
C HIS A 22 7.21 -0.66 6.92
N PHE A 23 6.37 -1.65 6.61
CA PHE A 23 6.32 -2.89 7.36
C PHE A 23 7.64 -3.64 7.29
N VAL A 24 8.20 -3.82 6.08
CA VAL A 24 9.46 -4.56 5.86
C VAL A 24 10.63 -3.88 6.56
N ASN A 25 10.79 -2.56 6.47
CA ASN A 25 11.84 -1.86 7.23
C ASN A 25 11.62 -1.99 8.73
N GLY A 26 10.39 -1.84 9.20
CA GLY A 26 10.04 -1.95 10.61
C GLY A 26 10.37 -3.32 11.22
N VAL A 27 9.93 -4.42 10.59
CA VAL A 27 10.24 -5.78 11.08
C VAL A 27 11.71 -6.14 10.91
N SER A 28 12.42 -5.49 9.99
CA SER A 28 13.88 -5.61 9.83
C SER A 28 14.66 -4.78 10.86
N GLY A 29 14.00 -4.10 11.80
CA GLY A 29 14.65 -3.25 12.81
C GLY A 29 15.23 -1.94 12.26
N ARG A 30 14.89 -1.56 11.02
CA ARG A 30 15.43 -0.38 10.35
C ARG A 30 14.53 0.83 10.60
N ARG A 31 15.16 1.97 10.89
CA ARG A 31 14.44 3.25 10.88
C ARG A 31 14.07 3.61 9.45
N PHE A 32 12.85 4.07 9.26
CA PHE A 32 12.31 4.46 7.96
C PHE A 32 11.32 5.61 8.15
N ARG A 33 11.06 6.39 7.10
CA ARG A 33 10.14 7.53 7.18
C ARG A 33 8.69 7.07 7.37
N THR A 34 7.96 7.84 8.16
CA THR A 34 6.50 7.75 8.32
C THR A 34 5.91 9.15 8.17
N PRO A 35 4.59 9.32 7.93
CA PRO A 35 3.98 10.64 7.91
C PRO A 35 4.15 11.44 9.21
N PHE A 36 4.40 10.74 10.33
CA PHE A 36 4.50 11.33 11.66
C PHE A 36 5.94 11.62 12.10
N ALA A 37 6.94 11.03 11.43
CA ALA A 37 8.34 11.16 11.80
C ALA A 37 9.29 10.82 10.64
N MET A 38 10.35 11.62 10.49
CA MET A 38 11.41 11.45 9.48
C MET A 38 12.80 11.55 10.14
N PRO A 39 13.46 10.42 10.50
CA PRO A 39 12.99 9.03 10.41
C PRO A 39 12.15 8.59 11.61
N GLY A 40 11.16 7.74 11.39
CA GLY A 40 10.39 7.07 12.43
C GLY A 40 11.10 5.84 13.01
N SER A 41 10.66 5.38 14.19
CA SER A 41 11.20 4.18 14.83
C SER A 41 10.78 2.90 14.07
N PRO A 42 11.51 1.78 14.24
CA PRO A 42 11.11 0.50 13.62
C PRO A 42 9.69 0.08 14.02
N THR A 43 9.33 0.21 15.30
CA THR A 43 7.98 -0.10 15.79
C THR A 43 6.91 0.78 15.15
N ALA A 44 7.15 2.09 15.01
CA ALA A 44 6.22 2.99 14.35
C ALA A 44 6.02 2.62 12.87
N ASN A 45 7.08 2.18 12.20
CA ASN A 45 7.01 1.68 10.82
C ASN A 45 6.21 0.38 10.69
N VAL A 46 6.34 -0.56 11.65
CA VAL A 46 5.51 -1.78 11.69
C VAL A 46 4.03 -1.41 11.83
N VAL A 47 3.69 -0.56 12.81
CA VAL A 47 2.31 -0.14 13.06
C VAL A 47 1.72 0.59 11.85
N TRP A 48 2.50 1.47 11.23
CA TRP A 48 2.05 2.20 10.05
C TRP A 48 1.86 1.29 8.84
N GLY A 49 2.80 0.37 8.57
CA GLY A 49 2.67 -0.63 7.51
C GLY A 49 1.47 -1.54 7.71
N TRP A 50 1.24 -1.99 8.96
CA TRP A 50 0.07 -2.79 9.33
C TRP A 50 -1.25 -2.04 9.13
N ALA A 51 -1.33 -0.77 9.51
CA ALA A 51 -2.53 0.03 9.31
C ALA A 51 -2.88 0.16 7.81
N ASN A 52 -1.87 0.29 6.95
CA ASN A 52 -2.06 0.28 5.50
C ASN A 52 -2.62 -1.06 5.00
N PHE A 53 -2.09 -2.19 5.49
CA PHE A 53 -2.61 -3.51 5.16
C PHE A 53 -4.05 -3.71 5.64
N LEU A 54 -4.39 -3.23 6.83
CA LEU A 54 -5.76 -3.29 7.35
C LEU A 54 -6.71 -2.50 6.45
N ILE A 55 -6.35 -1.28 6.04
CA ILE A 55 -7.17 -0.47 5.13
C ILE A 55 -7.35 -1.20 3.79
N ALA A 56 -6.28 -1.72 3.20
CA ALA A 56 -6.35 -2.50 1.96
C ALA A 56 -7.27 -3.72 2.09
N PHE A 57 -7.15 -4.48 3.19
CA PHE A 57 -8.00 -5.63 3.48
C PHE A 57 -9.47 -5.23 3.59
N LEU A 58 -9.79 -4.17 4.35
CA LEU A 58 -11.17 -3.72 4.52
C LEU A 58 -11.79 -3.24 3.20
N LEU A 59 -11.01 -2.59 2.33
CA LEU A 59 -11.45 -2.18 1.00
C LEU A 59 -11.73 -3.38 0.10
N PHE A 60 -10.81 -4.34 0.04
CA PHE A 60 -10.96 -5.58 -0.74
C PHE A 60 -12.05 -6.51 -0.22
N ALA A 61 -12.39 -6.45 1.06
CA ALA A 61 -13.38 -7.34 1.66
C ALA A 61 -14.80 -6.74 1.69
N ASN A 62 -14.93 -5.42 1.90
CA ASN A 62 -16.23 -4.82 2.24
C ASN A 62 -16.74 -3.78 1.23
N ILE A 63 -15.87 -3.12 0.46
CA ILE A 63 -16.31 -2.08 -0.49
C ILE A 63 -16.33 -2.61 -1.92
N GLY A 64 -15.28 -3.30 -2.32
CA GLY A 64 -15.21 -4.06 -3.57
C GLY A 64 -14.65 -5.44 -3.25
N PRO A 65 -15.51 -6.43 -2.94
CA PRO A 65 -15.08 -7.81 -2.80
C PRO A 65 -14.25 -8.23 -4.01
N LEU A 66 -12.96 -8.50 -3.78
CA LEU A 66 -12.03 -8.85 -4.86
C LEU A 66 -12.30 -10.28 -5.34
N TYR A 67 -12.74 -10.42 -6.59
CA TYR A 67 -12.87 -11.72 -7.24
C TYR A 67 -11.67 -11.97 -8.14
N ILE A 68 -10.70 -12.73 -7.62
CA ILE A 68 -9.52 -13.14 -8.38
C ILE A 68 -9.99 -13.97 -9.59
N GLY A 69 -9.59 -13.55 -10.79
CA GLY A 69 -9.98 -14.19 -12.05
C GLY A 69 -10.93 -13.37 -12.93
N THR A 70 -11.47 -12.25 -12.44
CA THR A 70 -12.12 -11.27 -13.32
C THR A 70 -11.05 -10.35 -13.94
N PRO A 71 -11.05 -10.14 -15.28
CA PRO A 71 -10.03 -9.30 -15.91
C PRO A 71 -10.02 -7.86 -15.40
N GLY A 72 -11.20 -7.27 -15.17
CA GLY A 72 -11.34 -5.91 -14.68
C GLY A 72 -10.71 -5.71 -13.30
N ASP A 73 -11.04 -6.54 -12.32
CA ASP A 73 -10.52 -6.38 -10.97
C ASP A 73 -9.00 -6.58 -10.94
N THR A 74 -8.51 -7.57 -11.70
CA THR A 74 -7.08 -7.87 -11.82
C THR A 74 -6.30 -6.69 -12.39
N ILE A 75 -6.81 -6.05 -13.46
CA ILE A 75 -6.15 -4.91 -14.10
C ILE A 75 -6.05 -3.72 -13.13
N PHE A 76 -7.12 -3.38 -12.42
CA PHE A 76 -7.11 -2.22 -11.51
C PHE A 76 -6.23 -2.45 -10.27
N VAL A 77 -6.20 -3.67 -9.74
CA VAL A 77 -5.25 -4.03 -8.67
C VAL A 77 -3.81 -3.93 -9.17
N ALA A 78 -3.49 -4.52 -10.32
CA ALA A 78 -2.16 -4.48 -10.89
C ALA A 78 -1.70 -3.05 -11.21
N ALA A 79 -2.60 -2.22 -11.76
CA ALA A 79 -2.33 -0.82 -12.04
C ALA A 79 -2.07 -0.02 -10.75
N GLY A 80 -2.90 -0.19 -9.72
CA GLY A 80 -2.71 0.47 -8.43
C GLY A 80 -1.37 0.12 -7.79
N MET A 81 -1.02 -1.17 -7.80
CA MET A 81 0.27 -1.63 -7.29
C MET A 81 1.46 -1.04 -8.07
N LEU A 82 1.42 -1.06 -9.40
CA LEU A 82 2.49 -0.54 -10.24
C LEU A 82 2.67 0.97 -10.07
N VAL A 83 1.58 1.74 -10.15
CA VAL A 83 1.62 3.21 -10.03
C VAL A 83 2.14 3.61 -8.65
N THR A 84 1.59 3.04 -7.58
CA THR A 84 2.04 3.36 -6.23
C THR A 84 3.48 2.92 -6.00
N GLY A 85 3.90 1.75 -6.52
CA GLY A 85 5.28 1.30 -6.44
C GLY A 85 6.27 2.27 -7.10
N ILE A 86 5.96 2.75 -8.31
CA ILE A 86 6.79 3.75 -9.01
C ILE A 86 6.83 5.07 -8.25
N LEU A 87 5.69 5.53 -7.71
CA LEU A 87 5.64 6.75 -6.91
C LEU A 87 6.50 6.64 -5.65
N LEU A 88 6.37 5.55 -4.90
CA LEU A 88 7.18 5.31 -3.71
C LEU A 88 8.67 5.21 -4.02
N ALA A 89 9.03 4.52 -5.12
CA ALA A 89 10.41 4.45 -5.56
C ALA A 89 11.00 5.84 -5.85
N ARG A 90 10.24 6.75 -6.46
CA ARG A 90 10.67 8.14 -6.70
C ARG A 90 10.74 8.96 -5.40
N ILE A 91 9.72 8.84 -4.55
CA ILE A 91 9.61 9.60 -3.30
C ILE A 91 10.72 9.20 -2.31
N PHE A 92 11.01 7.91 -2.18
CA PHE A 92 12.02 7.41 -1.25
C PHE A 92 13.43 7.37 -1.85
N GLY A 93 13.54 7.21 -3.18
CA GLY A 93 14.83 7.29 -3.87
C GLY A 93 15.46 8.68 -3.85
N GLY A 94 14.64 9.74 -3.75
CA GLY A 94 15.12 11.11 -3.58
C GLY A 94 15.84 11.36 -2.24
N ASP A 95 15.60 10.53 -1.22
CA ASP A 95 16.20 10.67 0.11
C ASP A 95 17.58 9.97 0.22
N ALA A 96 18.03 9.30 -0.84
CA ALA A 96 19.27 8.52 -0.85
C ALA A 96 20.50 9.29 -1.37
N ASN A 97 20.35 10.59 -1.68
CA ASN A 97 21.42 11.47 -2.17
C ASN A 97 21.77 12.56 -1.16
#